data_AF-V9KZV7-F1
#
_entry.id   AF-V9KZV7-F1
#
_cell.length_a   1.000
_cell.length_b   1.000
_cell.length_c   1.000
_cell.angle_alpha   90.00
_cell.angle_beta   90.00
_cell.angle_gamma   90.00
#
_symmetry.space_group_name_H-M   'P 1'
#
loop_
_entity.id
_entity.type
_entity.pdbx_description
1 polymer ?
#
loop_
_entity_poly.entity_id
_entity_poly.type
_entity_poly.pdbx_seq_one_letter_code
_entity_poly.pdbx_strand_id
1 'polypeptide(L)'
;GLWNLVSLFSNLSLFVLMPFAYFFLESEGFAGSKKGIKARILETFVMLILLALLILGIVWVASALIDNDAASMESLYDLWEFYLPYLYSCISLMGGLLLLLCTPVGLSTMFTVMGQLLVKPTILEDLDEQMYCVSLQEEALMRRINGTYITSYFEYNPEELEQELDGVRGVKSKLERRKNASAWERNLVYPVVMLILLSGTTISVLLVTFNILALLLDETAMPKGSQELGLGKASLSAFGFVGAAIEIILIFYLMVSSVVGFYSLRFFAGLTPTKDDTAMPKIIGNCVSILVLSSALPVMSRTLGITRFDLLGDFGRFNWLGNFYIVVSYNLLFAVVTTLCLIRKFTSAVREELLKALGLDKLQLSTSKKDAEKVLHSANGHQKAF
;
A
#
# COMPACT_ATOMS: atom_id res chain seq x y z
N GLY A 1 -17.94 -4.59 -24.55
CA GLY A 1 -18.36 -5.93 -24.09
C GLY A 1 -17.96 -6.18 -22.65
N LEU A 2 -16.72 -6.60 -22.41
CA LEU A 2 -16.23 -7.02 -21.08
C LEU A 2 -16.28 -5.92 -20.01
N TRP A 3 -15.83 -4.70 -20.34
CA TRP A 3 -15.79 -3.58 -19.39
C TRP A 3 -17.18 -3.12 -18.93
N ASN A 4 -18.20 -3.29 -19.77
CA ASN A 4 -19.58 -3.02 -19.38
C ASN A 4 -20.08 -4.05 -18.34
N LEU A 5 -19.72 -5.32 -18.52
CA LEU A 5 -20.02 -6.37 -17.53
C LEU A 5 -19.28 -6.10 -16.21
N VAL A 6 -17.99 -5.71 -16.27
CA VAL A 6 -17.21 -5.35 -15.08
C VAL A 6 -17.86 -4.16 -14.35
N SER A 7 -18.32 -3.14 -15.08
CA SER A 7 -19.07 -2.01 -14.52
C SER A 7 -20.36 -2.46 -13.83
N LEU A 8 -21.15 -3.29 -14.51
CA LEU A 8 -22.42 -3.81 -13.99
C LEU A 8 -22.18 -4.62 -12.71
N PHE A 9 -21.22 -5.53 -12.70
CA PHE A 9 -20.87 -6.32 -11.51
C PHE A 9 -20.31 -5.44 -10.37
N SER A 10 -19.54 -4.40 -10.68
CA SER A 10 -19.06 -3.44 -9.69
C SER A 10 -20.20 -2.67 -9.05
N ASN A 11 -21.15 -2.18 -9.85
CA ASN A 11 -22.36 -1.50 -9.38
C ASN A 11 -23.27 -2.43 -8.56
N LEU A 12 -23.50 -3.65 -9.05
CA LEU A 12 -24.26 -4.67 -8.32
C LEU A 12 -23.62 -4.97 -6.96
N SER A 13 -22.29 -5.08 -6.92
CA SER A 13 -21.57 -5.32 -5.69
C SER A 13 -21.70 -4.15 -4.71
N LEU A 14 -21.45 -2.92 -5.16
CA LEU A 14 -21.52 -1.71 -4.33
C LEU A 14 -22.92 -1.43 -3.78
N PHE A 15 -23.95 -1.50 -4.63
CA PHE A 15 -25.30 -1.06 -4.27
C PHE A 15 -26.21 -2.18 -3.75
N VAL A 16 -25.91 -3.45 -4.05
CA VAL A 16 -26.76 -4.58 -3.63
C VAL A 16 -26.03 -5.52 -2.68
N LEU A 17 -24.86 -6.05 -3.07
CA LEU A 17 -24.18 -7.08 -2.27
C LEU A 17 -23.59 -6.54 -0.97
N MET A 18 -23.04 -5.31 -0.97
CA MET A 18 -22.46 -4.72 0.24
C MET A 18 -23.51 -4.38 1.31
N PRO A 19 -24.63 -3.68 0.97
CA PRO A 19 -25.72 -3.49 1.93
C PRO A 19 -26.33 -4.81 2.38
N PHE A 20 -26.48 -5.79 1.48
CA PHE A 20 -26.93 -7.13 1.83
C PHE A 20 -26.02 -7.78 2.87
N ALA A 21 -24.70 -7.74 2.66
CA ALA A 21 -23.75 -8.31 3.60
C ALA A 21 -23.83 -7.64 4.98
N TYR A 22 -23.99 -6.32 5.02
CA TYR A 22 -24.15 -5.58 6.27
C TYR A 22 -25.43 -5.97 7.01
N PHE A 23 -26.59 -5.92 6.35
CA PHE A 23 -27.85 -6.30 6.98
C PHE A 23 -27.89 -7.78 7.35
N PHE A 24 -27.23 -8.65 6.59
CA PHE A 24 -27.16 -10.08 6.90
C PHE A 24 -26.40 -10.38 8.17
N LEU A 25 -25.35 -9.62 8.45
CA LEU A 25 -24.64 -9.73 9.72
C LEU A 25 -25.52 -9.29 10.89
N GLU A 26 -26.30 -8.22 10.73
CA GLU A 26 -27.16 -7.65 11.78
C GLU A 26 -28.48 -8.43 11.97
N SER A 27 -28.95 -9.15 10.95
CA SER A 27 -30.22 -9.88 11.00
C SER A 27 -30.22 -10.97 12.07
N GLU A 28 -31.28 -11.09 12.86
CA GLU A 28 -31.43 -12.15 13.89
C GLU A 28 -32.44 -13.24 13.47
N GLY A 29 -33.23 -12.97 12.43
CA GLY A 29 -34.39 -13.70 11.95
C GLY A 29 -35.70 -13.19 12.57
N PHE A 30 -36.79 -13.22 11.80
CA PHE A 30 -38.11 -12.80 12.29
C PHE A 30 -38.57 -13.55 13.55
N ALA A 31 -39.18 -12.81 14.48
CA ALA A 31 -39.76 -13.34 15.70
C ALA A 31 -40.79 -14.45 15.38
N GLY A 32 -40.56 -15.66 15.90
CA GLY A 32 -41.41 -16.83 15.67
C GLY A 32 -40.99 -17.75 14.52
N SER A 33 -39.98 -17.37 13.72
CA SER A 33 -39.40 -18.26 12.71
C SER A 33 -38.36 -19.21 13.32
N LYS A 34 -38.20 -20.41 12.74
CA LYS A 34 -37.14 -21.34 13.16
C LYS A 34 -35.78 -20.66 12.93
N LYS A 35 -34.99 -20.48 14.01
CA LYS A 35 -33.64 -19.91 13.94
C LYS A 35 -32.82 -20.66 12.90
N GLY A 36 -32.52 -19.99 11.80
CA GLY A 36 -31.86 -20.60 10.65
C GLY A 36 -31.50 -19.57 9.59
N ILE A 37 -30.55 -19.91 8.73
CA ILE A 37 -30.01 -19.02 7.70
C ILE A 37 -31.12 -18.47 6.79
N LYS A 38 -32.12 -19.29 6.45
CA LYS A 38 -33.25 -18.89 5.61
C LYS A 38 -34.07 -17.73 6.22
N ALA A 39 -34.26 -17.72 7.54
CA ALA A 39 -35.00 -16.66 8.21
C ALA A 39 -34.23 -15.34 8.19
N ARG A 40 -32.91 -15.40 8.40
CA ARG A 40 -31.99 -14.26 8.30
C ARG A 40 -31.98 -13.68 6.88
N ILE A 41 -31.85 -14.52 5.85
CA ILE A 41 -31.91 -14.07 4.44
C ILE A 41 -33.24 -13.39 4.11
N LEU A 42 -34.36 -13.90 4.63
CA LEU A 42 -35.67 -13.29 4.38
C LEU A 42 -35.75 -11.90 5.04
N GLU A 43 -35.31 -11.78 6.29
CA GLU A 43 -35.26 -10.50 7.01
C GLU A 43 -34.40 -9.48 6.27
N THR A 44 -33.22 -9.87 5.81
CA THR A 44 -32.35 -8.95 5.07
C THR A 44 -32.96 -8.50 3.76
N PHE A 45 -33.61 -9.40 3.03
CA PHE A 45 -34.26 -9.05 1.78
C PHE A 45 -35.42 -8.07 2.01
N VAL A 46 -36.20 -8.28 3.07
CA VAL A 46 -37.26 -7.35 3.48
C VAL A 46 -36.68 -6.01 3.90
N MET A 47 -35.60 -5.98 4.69
CA MET A 47 -34.92 -4.75 5.10
C MET A 47 -34.34 -3.99 3.90
N LEU A 48 -33.78 -4.68 2.91
CA LEU A 48 -33.30 -4.07 1.67
C LEU A 48 -34.45 -3.48 0.84
N ILE A 49 -35.57 -4.18 0.74
CA ILE A 49 -36.77 -3.64 0.05
C ILE A 49 -37.28 -2.40 0.77
N LEU A 50 -37.37 -2.44 2.10
CA LEU A 50 -37.80 -1.28 2.89
C LEU A 50 -36.83 -0.11 2.76
N LEU A 51 -35.53 -0.35 2.76
CA LEU A 51 -34.52 0.68 2.52
C LEU A 51 -34.65 1.26 1.11
N ALA A 52 -34.84 0.42 0.10
CA ALA A 52 -35.04 0.88 -1.27
C ALA A 52 -36.29 1.75 -1.37
N LEU A 53 -37.43 1.32 -0.80
CA LEU A 53 -38.66 2.10 -0.75
C LEU A 53 -38.48 3.43 0.01
N LEU A 54 -37.72 3.43 1.09
CA LEU A 54 -37.39 4.64 1.85
C LEU A 54 -36.59 5.63 0.99
N ILE A 55 -35.52 5.17 0.34
CA ILE A 55 -34.69 6.01 -0.54
C ILE A 55 -35.53 6.56 -1.69
N LEU A 56 -36.35 5.71 -2.32
CA LEU A 56 -37.28 6.12 -3.37
C LEU A 56 -38.28 7.16 -2.88
N GLY A 57 -38.82 7.00 -1.67
CA GLY A 57 -39.70 7.98 -1.05
C GLY A 57 -39.01 9.33 -0.81
N ILE A 58 -37.77 9.31 -0.31
CA ILE A 58 -36.97 10.52 -0.09
C ILE A 58 -36.68 11.23 -1.42
N VAL A 59 -36.25 10.49 -2.45
CA VAL A 59 -35.99 11.04 -3.79
C VAL A 59 -37.26 11.62 -4.38
N TRP A 60 -38.40 10.93 -4.24
CA TRP A 60 -39.69 11.42 -4.71
C TRP A 60 -40.10 12.73 -4.02
N VAL A 61 -39.96 12.82 -2.69
CA VAL A 61 -40.22 14.07 -1.96
C VAL A 61 -39.28 15.19 -2.38
N ALA A 62 -37.99 14.89 -2.57
CA ALA A 62 -37.00 15.86 -3.01
C ALA A 62 -37.29 16.38 -4.43
N SER A 63 -37.68 15.50 -5.36
CA SER A 63 -38.08 15.89 -6.72
C SER A 63 -39.35 16.73 -6.72
N ALA A 64 -40.37 16.38 -5.92
CA ALA A 64 -41.61 17.16 -5.81
C ALA A 64 -41.39 18.56 -5.20
N LEU A 65 -40.32 18.76 -4.43
CA LEU A 65 -39.94 20.07 -3.90
C LEU A 65 -39.20 20.94 -4.94
N ILE A 66 -38.58 20.32 -5.95
CA ILE A 66 -37.74 21.00 -6.95
C ILE A 66 -38.51 21.26 -8.25
N ASP A 67 -39.28 20.28 -8.74
CA ASP A 67 -40.06 20.38 -9.97
C ASP A 67 -41.56 20.21 -9.71
N ASN A 68 -42.35 21.16 -10.20
CA ASN A 68 -43.78 21.29 -9.91
C ASN A 68 -44.69 20.62 -10.96
N ASP A 69 -44.14 19.89 -11.94
CA ASP A 69 -44.90 19.20 -12.98
C ASP A 69 -44.45 17.74 -13.21
N ALA A 70 -45.40 16.84 -12.98
CA ALA A 70 -45.62 15.49 -13.50
C ALA A 70 -44.44 14.53 -13.75
N ALA A 71 -44.34 13.46 -12.94
CA ALA A 71 -44.78 12.08 -13.29
C ALA A 71 -44.04 11.02 -12.44
N SER A 72 -44.78 10.36 -11.55
CA SER A 72 -44.28 9.35 -10.59
C SER A 72 -43.70 8.06 -11.21
N MET A 73 -43.73 7.91 -12.54
CA MET A 73 -43.21 6.75 -13.24
C MET A 73 -41.87 7.01 -13.93
N GLU A 74 -41.56 8.27 -14.27
CA GLU A 74 -40.24 8.67 -14.77
C GLU A 74 -39.19 8.60 -13.66
N SER A 75 -39.53 8.94 -12.40
CA SER A 75 -38.55 8.99 -11.30
C SER A 75 -37.81 7.68 -11.02
N LEU A 76 -38.43 6.51 -11.27
CA LEU A 76 -37.78 5.20 -11.10
C LEU A 76 -36.87 4.85 -12.27
N TYR A 77 -37.30 5.18 -13.49
CA TYR A 77 -36.53 4.97 -14.70
C TYR A 77 -35.33 5.93 -14.73
N ASP A 78 -35.55 7.19 -14.34
CA ASP A 78 -34.52 8.20 -14.12
C ASP A 78 -33.53 7.77 -13.03
N LEU A 79 -33.99 7.15 -11.94
CA LEU A 79 -33.07 6.65 -10.90
C LEU A 79 -32.08 5.63 -11.47
N TRP A 80 -32.57 4.71 -12.30
CA TRP A 80 -31.78 3.63 -12.88
C TRP A 80 -30.89 4.11 -14.04
N GLU A 81 -31.42 4.95 -14.92
CA GLU A 81 -30.75 5.35 -16.16
C GLU A 81 -29.93 6.64 -16.01
N PHE A 82 -30.35 7.58 -15.14
CA PHE A 82 -29.70 8.88 -14.97
C PHE A 82 -28.90 8.98 -13.65
N TYR A 83 -29.49 8.61 -12.51
CA TYR A 83 -28.83 8.78 -11.21
C TYR A 83 -27.79 7.71 -10.88
N LEU A 84 -28.02 6.44 -11.27
CA LEU A 84 -27.08 5.34 -10.99
C LEU A 84 -25.71 5.55 -11.67
N PRO A 85 -25.65 5.95 -12.97
CA PRO A 85 -24.39 6.31 -13.61
C PRO A 85 -23.72 7.54 -12.98
N TYR A 86 -24.49 8.53 -12.51
CA TYR A 86 -23.97 9.72 -11.85
C TYR A 86 -23.38 9.41 -10.46
N LEU A 87 -24.06 8.60 -9.65
CA LEU A 87 -23.56 8.10 -8.37
C LEU A 87 -22.28 7.30 -8.58
N TYR A 88 -22.26 6.43 -9.57
CA TYR A 88 -21.05 5.68 -9.92
C TYR A 88 -19.92 6.60 -10.41
N SER A 89 -20.22 7.65 -11.17
CA SER A 89 -19.24 8.67 -11.57
C SER A 89 -18.64 9.37 -10.35
N CYS A 90 -19.47 9.73 -9.36
CA CYS A 90 -19.02 10.34 -8.11
C CYS A 90 -18.11 9.37 -7.32
N ILE A 91 -18.51 8.10 -7.20
CA ILE A 91 -17.70 7.06 -6.54
C ILE A 91 -16.36 6.85 -7.27
N SER A 92 -16.38 6.82 -8.60
CA SER A 92 -15.19 6.67 -9.44
C SER A 92 -14.27 7.89 -9.32
N LEU A 93 -14.81 9.11 -9.29
CA LEU A 93 -14.06 10.35 -9.08
C LEU A 93 -13.44 10.37 -7.68
N MET A 94 -14.19 10.00 -6.65
CA MET A 94 -13.67 9.85 -5.28
C MET A 94 -12.56 8.80 -5.24
N GLY A 95 -12.76 7.66 -5.90
CA GLY A 95 -11.75 6.62 -6.05
C GLY A 95 -10.51 7.11 -6.80
N GLY A 96 -10.67 7.91 -7.85
CA GLY A 96 -9.57 8.52 -8.61
C GLY A 96 -8.77 9.51 -7.77
N LEU A 97 -9.44 10.40 -7.03
CA LEU A 97 -8.78 11.31 -6.09
C LEU A 97 -8.07 10.55 -4.95
N LEU A 98 -8.68 9.47 -4.46
CA LEU A 98 -8.08 8.62 -3.46
C LEU A 98 -6.81 7.95 -4.03
N LEU A 99 -6.88 7.38 -5.23
CA LEU A 99 -5.72 6.81 -5.93
C LEU A 99 -4.61 7.85 -6.11
N LEU A 100 -4.94 9.07 -6.54
CA LEU A 100 -3.99 10.18 -6.71
C LEU A 100 -3.14 10.44 -5.45
N LEU A 101 -3.73 10.31 -4.27
CA LEU A 101 -3.04 10.49 -2.99
C LEU A 101 -2.37 9.18 -2.52
N CYS A 102 -3.05 8.05 -2.64
CA CYS A 102 -2.59 6.76 -2.17
C CYS A 102 -1.38 6.26 -2.95
N THR A 103 -1.39 6.33 -4.28
CA THR A 103 -0.32 5.77 -5.11
C THR A 103 1.07 6.36 -4.81
N PRO A 104 1.30 7.69 -4.78
CA PRO A 104 2.61 8.23 -4.45
C PRO A 104 3.06 7.92 -3.02
N VAL A 105 2.13 7.93 -2.06
CA VAL A 105 2.42 7.51 -0.67
C VAL A 105 2.83 6.03 -0.65
N GLY A 106 2.07 5.20 -1.36
CA GLY A 106 2.31 3.78 -1.56
C GLY A 106 3.68 3.46 -2.11
N LEU A 107 4.06 4.16 -3.19
CA LEU A 107 5.39 4.09 -3.79
C LEU A 107 6.47 4.40 -2.74
N SER A 108 6.32 5.48 -1.97
CA SER A 108 7.23 5.84 -0.86
C SER A 108 7.35 4.73 0.19
N THR A 109 6.21 4.16 0.58
CA THR A 109 6.14 3.13 1.61
C THR A 109 6.71 1.82 1.12
N MET A 110 6.55 1.47 -0.16
CA MET A 110 7.21 0.30 -0.76
C MET A 110 8.72 0.40 -0.71
N PHE A 111 9.31 1.57 -1.00
CA PHE A 111 10.75 1.79 -0.81
C PHE A 111 11.18 1.60 0.64
N THR A 112 10.34 2.01 1.60
CA THR A 112 10.64 1.90 3.04
C THR A 112 10.51 0.47 3.54
N VAL A 113 9.41 -0.19 3.19
CA VAL A 113 9.08 -1.56 3.57
C VAL A 113 10.08 -2.53 2.94
N MET A 114 10.48 -2.32 1.68
CA MET A 114 11.57 -3.12 1.10
C MET A 114 12.91 -2.87 1.79
N GLY A 115 13.19 -1.64 2.25
CA GLY A 115 14.35 -1.33 3.08
C GLY A 115 14.38 -2.05 4.44
N GLN A 116 13.22 -2.44 4.97
CA GLN A 116 13.07 -3.12 6.27
C GLN A 116 12.93 -4.64 6.13
N LEU A 117 12.19 -5.13 5.13
CA LEU A 117 11.93 -6.55 4.89
C LEU A 117 13.11 -7.26 4.26
N LEU A 118 13.84 -6.58 3.38
CA LEU A 118 15.09 -7.11 2.87
C LEU A 118 16.19 -6.60 3.79
N VAL A 119 16.93 -7.56 4.37
CA VAL A 119 18.15 -7.27 5.12
C VAL A 119 19.01 -6.35 4.26
N LYS A 120 19.17 -5.10 4.68
CA LYS A 120 20.07 -4.14 4.02
C LYS A 120 21.36 -4.89 3.76
N PRO A 121 21.80 -5.02 2.50
CA PRO A 121 22.92 -5.88 2.21
C PRO A 121 24.13 -5.22 2.87
N THR A 122 24.59 -5.82 3.95
CA THR A 122 25.87 -5.50 4.58
C THR A 122 26.96 -6.05 3.67
N ILE A 123 27.06 -5.48 2.47
CA ILE A 123 28.12 -5.77 1.48
C ILE A 123 29.49 -5.40 2.07
N LEU A 124 29.51 -4.65 3.17
CA LEU A 124 30.70 -4.08 3.80
C LEU A 124 30.74 -4.24 5.32
N GLU A 125 30.04 -5.21 5.89
CA GLU A 125 30.39 -5.69 7.22
C GLU A 125 30.77 -7.15 7.07
N ASP A 126 32.05 -7.42 7.24
CA ASP A 126 32.66 -8.71 6.97
C ASP A 126 31.99 -9.75 7.87
N LEU A 127 30.99 -10.45 7.33
CA LEU A 127 30.34 -11.56 8.02
C LEU A 127 31.38 -12.61 8.43
N ASP A 128 32.46 -12.70 7.65
CA ASP A 128 33.62 -13.51 7.93
C ASP A 128 34.49 -12.93 9.07
N GLU A 129 34.70 -11.61 9.18
CA GLU A 129 35.34 -11.00 10.37
C GLU A 129 34.48 -11.18 11.62
N GLN A 130 33.16 -10.98 11.54
CA GLN A 130 32.27 -11.21 12.68
C GLN A 130 32.26 -12.68 13.11
N MET A 131 32.21 -13.61 12.15
CA MET A 131 32.34 -15.05 12.43
C MET A 131 33.70 -15.36 13.06
N TYR A 132 34.77 -14.75 12.54
CA TYR A 132 36.13 -14.90 13.05
C TYR A 132 36.25 -14.39 14.48
N CYS A 133 35.79 -13.17 14.78
CA CYS A 133 35.78 -12.60 16.13
C CYS A 133 34.97 -13.45 17.11
N VAL A 134 33.78 -13.93 16.71
CA VAL A 134 32.94 -14.80 17.56
C VAL A 134 33.61 -16.16 17.79
N SER A 135 34.27 -16.74 16.78
CA SER A 135 35.03 -17.98 16.95
C SER A 135 36.23 -17.79 17.89
N LEU A 136 36.91 -16.65 17.81
CA LEU A 136 38.04 -16.32 18.67
C LEU A 136 37.58 -16.12 20.13
N GLN A 137 36.42 -15.49 20.31
CA GLN A 137 35.80 -15.31 21.62
C GLN A 137 35.37 -16.66 22.23
N GLU A 138 34.79 -17.57 21.44
CA GLU A 138 34.47 -18.93 21.87
C GLU A 138 35.74 -19.69 22.31
N GLU A 139 36.80 -19.68 21.50
CA GLU A 139 38.06 -20.33 21.84
C GLU A 139 38.71 -19.73 23.10
N ALA A 140 38.65 -18.40 23.27
CA ALA A 140 39.18 -17.73 24.44
C ALA A 140 38.41 -18.10 25.72
N LEU A 141 37.07 -18.16 25.66
CA LEU A 141 36.23 -18.61 26.77
C LEU A 141 36.47 -20.08 27.12
N MET A 142 36.59 -20.94 26.11
CA MET A 142 36.87 -22.37 26.30
C MET A 142 38.24 -22.59 26.96
N ARG A 143 39.26 -21.80 26.58
CA ARG A 143 40.58 -21.82 27.24
C ARG A 143 40.52 -21.32 28.68
N ARG A 144 39.74 -20.27 28.97
CA ARG A 144 39.54 -19.78 30.34
C ARG A 144 38.87 -20.82 31.22
N ILE A 145 37.79 -21.45 30.74
CA ILE A 145 37.08 -22.52 31.45
C ILE A 145 38.02 -23.69 31.77
N ASN A 146 38.75 -24.20 30.78
CA ASN A 146 39.73 -25.28 30.99
C ASN A 146 40.87 -24.91 31.95
N GLY A 147 41.34 -23.65 31.92
CA GLY A 147 42.35 -23.15 32.84
C GLY A 147 41.86 -23.03 34.29
N THR A 148 40.60 -22.64 34.48
CA THR A 148 39.95 -22.55 35.80
C THR A 148 39.77 -23.93 36.44
N TYR A 149 39.44 -24.97 35.65
CA TYR A 149 39.37 -26.35 36.15
C TYR A 149 40.73 -26.92 36.61
N ILE A 150 41.85 -26.41 36.06
CA ILE A 150 43.21 -26.88 36.36
C ILE A 150 43.82 -26.09 37.54
N THR A 151 43.45 -24.82 37.73
CA THR A 151 44.09 -23.89 38.66
C THR A 151 43.06 -23.37 39.66
N SER A 152 42.77 -24.15 40.70
CA SER A 152 41.65 -23.95 41.64
C SER A 152 41.81 -22.77 42.64
N TYR A 153 42.43 -21.65 42.26
CA TYR A 153 42.80 -20.56 43.18
C TYR A 153 42.17 -19.19 42.86
N PHE A 154 41.31 -19.08 41.83
CA PHE A 154 40.61 -17.82 41.53
C PHE A 154 39.10 -17.96 41.66
N GLU A 155 38.52 -17.00 42.38
CA GLU A 155 37.11 -16.81 42.70
C GLU A 155 36.36 -16.25 41.48
N TYR A 156 36.31 -17.03 40.40
CA TYR A 156 35.46 -16.73 39.23
C TYR A 156 34.30 -17.72 39.23
N ASN A 157 33.06 -17.23 39.12
CA ASN A 157 31.89 -18.08 39.20
C ASN A 157 31.82 -18.97 37.93
N PRO A 158 32.03 -20.29 38.01
CA PRO A 158 32.11 -21.15 36.83
C PRO A 158 30.80 -21.17 36.03
N GLU A 159 29.67 -21.01 36.73
CA GLU A 159 28.32 -20.95 36.14
C GLU A 159 28.13 -19.73 35.23
N GLU A 160 28.71 -18.58 35.57
CA GLU A 160 28.60 -17.34 34.78
C GLU A 160 29.42 -17.44 33.48
N LEU A 161 30.57 -18.12 33.54
CA LEU A 161 31.46 -18.33 32.41
C LEU A 161 30.90 -19.38 31.44
N GLU A 162 30.23 -20.42 31.95
CA GLU A 162 29.46 -21.36 31.13
C GLU A 162 28.26 -20.69 30.46
N GLN A 163 27.53 -19.83 31.19
CA GLN A 163 26.42 -19.06 30.63
C GLN A 163 26.86 -18.10 29.50
N GLU A 164 28.03 -17.47 29.64
CA GLU A 164 28.62 -16.62 28.61
C GLU A 164 29.05 -17.44 27.37
N LEU A 165 29.60 -18.65 27.57
CA LEU A 165 29.97 -19.56 26.48
C LEU A 165 28.75 -20.01 25.67
N ASP A 166 27.66 -20.37 26.36
CA ASP A 166 26.40 -20.75 25.71
C ASP A 166 25.77 -19.57 24.95
N GLY A 167 25.90 -18.35 25.48
CA GLY A 167 25.54 -17.11 24.79
C GLY A 167 26.31 -16.94 23.47
N VAL A 168 27.64 -17.11 23.50
CA VAL A 168 28.52 -17.00 22.32
C VAL A 168 28.22 -18.10 21.29
N ARG A 169 27.99 -19.35 21.71
CA ARG A 169 27.55 -20.45 20.84
C ARG A 169 26.19 -20.21 20.20
N GLY A 170 25.25 -19.63 20.97
CA GLY A 170 23.95 -19.20 20.47
C GLY A 170 24.05 -18.11 19.40
N VAL A 171 25.00 -17.18 19.53
CA VAL A 171 25.29 -16.16 18.51
C VAL A 171 25.95 -16.78 17.28
N LYS A 172 26.94 -17.67 17.46
CA LYS A 172 27.64 -18.37 16.37
C LYS A 172 26.69 -19.21 15.49
N SER A 173 25.84 -20.03 16.10
CA SER A 173 24.87 -20.86 15.38
C SER A 173 23.84 -20.02 14.59
N LYS A 174 23.42 -18.87 15.13
CA LYS A 174 22.58 -17.90 14.40
C LYS A 174 23.33 -17.28 13.22
N LEU A 175 24.63 -17.00 13.36
CA LEU A 175 25.48 -16.43 12.32
C LEU A 175 25.77 -17.45 11.20
N GLU A 176 26.04 -18.72 11.55
CA GLU A 176 26.23 -19.82 10.60
C GLU A 176 24.96 -20.10 9.79
N ARG A 177 23.80 -20.08 10.44
CA ARG A 177 22.51 -20.24 9.77
C ARG A 177 22.23 -19.09 8.80
N ARG A 178 22.66 -17.86 9.13
CA ARG A 178 22.62 -16.73 8.18
C ARG A 178 23.60 -16.94 7.03
N LYS A 179 24.83 -17.41 7.30
CA LYS A 179 25.88 -17.69 6.28
C LYS A 179 25.45 -18.76 5.26
N ASN A 180 24.77 -19.82 5.70
CA ASN A 180 24.28 -20.89 4.83
C ASN A 180 22.99 -20.54 4.05
N ALA A 181 22.32 -19.42 4.35
CA ALA A 181 21.25 -18.91 3.50
C ALA A 181 21.87 -18.34 2.20
N SER A 182 21.27 -18.68 1.05
CA SER A 182 21.83 -18.40 -0.28
C SER A 182 22.32 -16.95 -0.41
N ALA A 183 23.62 -16.79 -0.73
CA ALA A 183 24.24 -15.48 -0.96
C ALA A 183 23.52 -14.67 -2.06
N TRP A 184 22.84 -15.37 -2.97
CA TRP A 184 22.06 -14.78 -4.05
C TRP A 184 20.77 -14.11 -3.55
N GLU A 185 20.04 -14.73 -2.62
CA GLU A 185 18.83 -14.15 -2.00
C GLU A 185 19.15 -12.98 -1.07
N ARG A 186 20.31 -13.02 -0.39
CA ARG A 186 20.72 -11.97 0.55
C ARG A 186 21.33 -10.74 -0.11
N ASN A 187 22.09 -10.91 -1.20
CA ASN A 187 22.90 -9.83 -1.75
C ASN A 187 22.38 -9.27 -3.08
N LEU A 188 21.70 -10.09 -3.90
CA LEU A 188 21.23 -9.67 -5.21
C LEU A 188 19.77 -9.26 -5.21
N VAL A 189 18.92 -9.93 -4.42
CA VAL A 189 17.46 -9.65 -4.42
C VAL A 189 17.18 -8.22 -3.97
N TYR A 190 17.87 -7.71 -2.94
CA TYR A 190 17.69 -6.34 -2.49
C TYR A 190 17.99 -5.29 -3.58
N PRO A 191 19.21 -5.23 -4.16
CA PRO A 191 19.50 -4.23 -5.20
C PRO A 191 18.63 -4.41 -6.44
N VAL A 192 18.29 -5.66 -6.81
CA VAL A 192 17.41 -5.93 -7.96
C VAL A 192 15.99 -5.42 -7.70
N VAL A 193 15.38 -5.75 -6.55
CA VAL A 193 14.04 -5.26 -6.19
C VAL A 193 14.03 -3.74 -6.07
N MET A 194 15.05 -3.15 -5.45
CA MET A 194 15.19 -1.70 -5.35
C MET A 194 15.31 -1.03 -6.74
N LEU A 195 16.08 -1.62 -7.66
CA LEU A 195 16.18 -1.15 -9.05
C LEU A 195 14.87 -1.30 -9.81
N ILE A 196 14.13 -2.39 -9.60
CA ILE A 196 12.79 -2.58 -10.21
C ILE A 196 11.83 -1.52 -9.70
N LEU A 197 11.79 -1.25 -8.39
CA LEU A 197 10.93 -0.21 -7.82
C LEU A 197 11.32 1.17 -8.33
N LEU A 198 12.62 1.48 -8.37
CA LEU A 198 13.13 2.76 -8.84
C LEU A 198 12.85 2.98 -10.33
N SER A 199 13.15 1.98 -11.16
CA SER A 199 12.88 2.03 -12.60
C SER A 199 11.38 2.14 -12.87
N GLY A 200 10.54 1.34 -12.20
CA GLY A 200 9.09 1.40 -12.31
C GLY A 200 8.54 2.79 -11.97
N THR A 201 8.95 3.36 -10.84
CA THR A 201 8.51 4.71 -10.44
C THR A 201 8.99 5.78 -11.42
N THR A 202 10.24 5.69 -11.87
CA THR A 202 10.82 6.65 -12.82
C THR A 202 10.10 6.60 -14.17
N ILE A 203 9.84 5.39 -14.68
CA ILE A 203 9.07 5.19 -15.91
C ILE A 203 7.66 5.75 -15.75
N SER A 204 6.97 5.51 -14.63
CA SER A 204 5.65 6.09 -14.38
C SER A 204 5.68 7.62 -14.41
N VAL A 205 6.64 8.27 -13.74
CA VAL A 205 6.77 9.73 -13.75
C VAL A 205 7.09 10.27 -15.15
N LEU A 206 7.98 9.59 -15.89
CA LEU A 206 8.32 9.98 -17.26
C LEU A 206 7.10 9.89 -18.18
N LEU A 207 6.34 8.79 -18.14
CA LEU A 207 5.12 8.63 -18.93
C LEU A 207 4.10 9.72 -18.64
N VAL A 208 3.87 10.03 -17.36
CA VAL A 208 2.94 11.09 -16.96
C VAL A 208 3.44 12.46 -17.43
N THR A 209 4.74 12.72 -17.35
CA THR A 209 5.35 13.98 -17.81
C THR A 209 5.21 14.14 -19.32
N PHE A 210 5.48 13.08 -20.10
CA PHE A 210 5.24 13.08 -21.55
C PHE A 210 3.76 13.26 -21.88
N ASN A 211 2.85 12.65 -21.10
CA ASN A 211 1.41 12.83 -21.28
C ASN A 211 0.97 14.28 -21.02
N ILE A 212 1.49 14.93 -19.97
CA ILE A 212 1.25 16.36 -19.71
C ILE A 212 1.75 17.21 -20.87
N LEU A 213 2.97 16.94 -21.37
CA LEU A 213 3.54 17.67 -22.50
C LEU A 213 2.72 17.48 -23.78
N ALA A 214 2.25 16.26 -24.04
CA ALA A 214 1.38 15.97 -25.19
C ALA A 214 0.04 16.70 -25.08
N LEU A 215 -0.59 16.73 -23.90
CA LEU A 215 -1.82 17.47 -23.65
C LEU A 215 -1.63 18.99 -23.83
N LEU A 216 -0.48 19.53 -23.44
CA LEU A 216 -0.15 20.96 -23.60
C LEU A 216 0.10 21.35 -25.06
N LEU A 217 0.64 20.44 -25.88
CA LEU A 217 0.96 20.71 -27.29
C LEU A 217 -0.22 20.45 -28.23
N ASP A 218 -1.14 19.55 -27.87
CA ASP A 218 -2.30 19.18 -28.69
C ASP A 218 -3.55 19.00 -27.82
N GLU A 219 -4.46 19.99 -27.84
CA GLU A 219 -5.74 19.94 -27.12
C GLU A 219 -6.66 18.81 -27.63
N THR A 220 -6.41 18.24 -28.82
CA THR A 220 -7.19 17.10 -29.34
C THR A 220 -6.79 15.77 -28.71
N ALA A 221 -5.67 15.72 -27.98
CA ALA A 221 -5.18 14.52 -27.29
C ALA A 221 -5.91 14.20 -25.98
N MET A 222 -6.93 14.98 -25.60
CA MET A 222 -7.75 14.73 -24.40
C MET A 222 -8.27 13.29 -24.40
N PRO A 223 -8.44 12.66 -23.21
CA PRO A 223 -8.99 11.32 -23.09
C PRO A 223 -10.51 11.31 -23.36
N LYS A 224 -11.00 12.07 -24.34
CA LYS A 224 -12.38 11.99 -24.82
C LYS A 224 -12.55 10.61 -25.49
N GLY A 225 -13.70 9.99 -25.29
CA GLY A 225 -14.05 8.71 -25.90
C GLY A 225 -14.24 8.85 -27.41
N SER A 226 -13.16 9.12 -28.15
CA SER A 226 -13.19 9.04 -29.60
C SER A 226 -13.11 7.56 -29.98
N GLN A 227 -14.10 7.15 -30.77
CA GLN A 227 -14.37 5.83 -31.32
C GLN A 227 -13.30 5.31 -32.29
N GLU A 228 -12.04 5.73 -32.13
CA GLU A 228 -10.94 5.20 -32.92
C GLU A 228 -10.34 4.00 -32.21
N LEU A 229 -10.63 2.84 -32.78
CA LEU A 229 -10.03 1.54 -32.47
C LEU A 229 -8.55 1.52 -32.91
N GLY A 230 -7.76 2.46 -32.40
CA GLY A 230 -6.34 2.60 -32.67
C GLY A 230 -5.51 1.75 -31.72
N LEU A 231 -5.56 0.43 -31.89
CA LEU A 231 -4.64 -0.48 -31.20
C LEU A 231 -3.19 -0.08 -31.58
N GLY A 232 -2.37 0.31 -30.58
CA GLY A 232 -0.91 0.37 -30.72
C GLY A 232 -0.28 1.65 -31.28
N LYS A 233 -0.95 2.82 -31.27
CA LYS A 233 -0.34 4.06 -31.81
C LYS A 233 0.24 5.07 -30.81
N ALA A 234 0.18 4.86 -29.49
CA ALA A 234 0.81 5.81 -28.58
C ALA A 234 1.38 5.18 -27.30
N SER A 235 2.62 5.60 -27.03
CA SER A 235 3.43 5.52 -25.80
C SER A 235 4.31 4.27 -25.61
N LEU A 236 3.80 3.06 -25.36
CA LEU A 236 4.65 1.86 -25.19
C LEU A 236 4.18 0.65 -25.99
N SER A 237 2.87 0.38 -26.07
CA SER A 237 2.29 -0.67 -26.94
C SER A 237 2.63 -0.52 -28.43
N ALA A 238 3.09 0.66 -28.88
CA ALA A 238 3.63 0.85 -30.23
C ALA A 238 4.89 0.00 -30.49
N PHE A 239 5.62 -0.39 -29.43
CA PHE A 239 6.72 -1.36 -29.49
C PHE A 239 6.24 -2.83 -29.61
N GLY A 240 4.95 -3.07 -29.80
CA GLY A 240 4.37 -4.41 -29.93
C GLY A 240 4.14 -5.09 -28.57
N PHE A 241 4.30 -6.42 -28.54
CA PHE A 241 3.99 -7.26 -27.37
C PHE A 241 4.76 -6.85 -26.10
N VAL A 242 6.03 -6.46 -26.24
CA VAL A 242 6.86 -6.03 -25.10
C VAL A 242 6.32 -4.76 -24.45
N GLY A 243 5.84 -3.81 -25.26
CA GLY A 243 5.20 -2.59 -24.78
C GLY A 243 3.94 -2.88 -23.98
N ALA A 244 3.07 -3.76 -24.49
CA ALA A 244 1.87 -4.19 -23.79
C ALA A 244 2.20 -4.92 -22.47
N ALA A 245 3.24 -5.74 -22.44
CA ALA A 245 3.69 -6.41 -21.22
C ALA A 245 4.16 -5.40 -20.16
N ILE A 246 4.93 -4.38 -20.54
CA ILE A 246 5.37 -3.31 -19.65
C ILE A 246 4.17 -2.52 -19.12
N GLU A 247 3.19 -2.19 -19.96
CA GLU A 247 1.96 -1.51 -19.53
C GLU A 247 1.18 -2.32 -18.49
N ILE A 248 1.03 -3.63 -18.69
CA ILE A 248 0.36 -4.51 -17.72
C ILE A 248 1.14 -4.55 -16.39
N ILE A 249 2.46 -4.67 -16.44
CA ILE A 249 3.32 -4.66 -15.25
C ILE A 249 3.19 -3.32 -14.52
N LEU A 250 3.14 -2.19 -15.23
CA LEU A 250 2.96 -0.86 -14.64
C LEU A 250 1.58 -0.69 -14.01
N ILE A 251 0.51 -1.18 -14.64
CA ILE A 251 -0.83 -1.15 -14.06
C ILE A 251 -0.86 -1.96 -12.76
N PHE A 252 -0.30 -3.17 -12.76
CA PHE A 252 -0.22 -3.99 -11.55
C PHE A 252 0.64 -3.32 -10.46
N TYR A 253 1.77 -2.73 -10.85
CA TYR A 253 2.63 -1.99 -9.95
C TYR A 253 1.91 -0.83 -9.28
N LEU A 254 1.16 -0.02 -10.04
CA LEU A 254 0.38 1.08 -9.50
C LEU A 254 -0.80 0.59 -8.66
N MET A 255 -1.43 -0.54 -9.01
CA MET A 255 -2.47 -1.17 -8.21
C MET A 255 -1.95 -1.53 -6.82
N VAL A 256 -0.86 -2.30 -6.74
CA VAL A 256 -0.28 -2.71 -5.45
C VAL A 256 0.20 -1.48 -4.67
N SER A 257 0.83 -0.51 -5.36
CA SER A 257 1.26 0.74 -4.73
C SER A 257 0.09 1.48 -4.11
N SER A 258 -1.03 1.58 -4.82
CA SER A 258 -2.23 2.25 -4.34
C SER A 258 -2.85 1.56 -3.12
N VAL A 259 -2.87 0.23 -3.09
CA VAL A 259 -3.37 -0.54 -1.94
C VAL A 259 -2.45 -0.35 -0.72
N VAL A 260 -1.14 -0.45 -0.90
CA VAL A 260 -0.17 -0.21 0.19
C VAL A 260 -0.30 1.23 0.70
N GLY A 261 -0.45 2.19 -0.21
CA GLY A 261 -0.67 3.60 0.12
C GLY A 261 -1.96 3.85 0.88
N PHE A 262 -3.06 3.18 0.48
CA PHE A 262 -4.35 3.28 1.15
C PHE A 262 -4.26 2.92 2.64
N TYR A 263 -3.66 1.77 2.97
CA TYR A 263 -3.47 1.36 4.36
C TYR A 263 -2.42 2.19 5.12
N SER A 264 -1.56 2.90 4.40
CA SER A 264 -0.55 3.79 5.00
C SER A 264 -1.10 5.17 5.37
N LEU A 265 -2.26 5.56 4.85
CA LEU A 265 -2.90 6.83 5.18
C LEU A 265 -3.52 6.78 6.58
N ARG A 266 -3.29 7.84 7.38
CA ARG A 266 -3.78 7.94 8.77
C ARG A 266 -5.30 7.77 8.90
N PHE A 267 -6.06 8.20 7.91
CA PHE A 267 -7.52 8.07 7.89
C PHE A 267 -8.00 6.63 7.71
N PHE A 268 -7.29 5.83 6.92
CA PHE A 268 -7.66 4.46 6.57
C PHE A 268 -6.85 3.40 7.33
N ALA A 269 -5.85 3.80 8.12
CA ALA A 269 -5.07 2.91 8.98
C ALA A 269 -5.96 2.09 9.94
N GLY A 270 -7.09 2.63 10.38
CA GLY A 270 -8.06 1.93 11.23
C GLY A 270 -8.82 0.79 10.55
N LEU A 271 -8.79 0.72 9.21
CA LEU A 271 -9.36 -0.38 8.43
C LEU A 271 -8.34 -1.51 8.20
N THR A 272 -7.08 -1.36 8.61
CA THR A 272 -6.06 -2.40 8.41
C THR A 272 -6.50 -3.73 9.06
N PRO A 273 -6.60 -4.83 8.29
CA PRO A 273 -7.02 -6.10 8.85
C PRO A 273 -5.95 -6.68 9.78
N THR A 274 -6.36 -7.04 10.99
CA THR A 274 -5.54 -7.72 12.00
C THR A 274 -5.90 -9.19 12.07
N LYS A 275 -4.89 -10.07 12.04
CA LYS A 275 -5.13 -11.51 12.12
C LYS A 275 -5.91 -11.84 13.40
N ASP A 276 -7.01 -12.57 13.26
CA ASP A 276 -7.87 -13.06 14.34
C ASP A 276 -8.64 -11.99 15.14
N ASP A 277 -8.54 -10.69 14.79
CA ASP A 277 -9.20 -9.58 15.50
C ASP A 277 -9.83 -8.53 14.55
N THR A 278 -10.43 -9.01 13.45
CA THR A 278 -11.19 -8.15 12.52
C THR A 278 -12.68 -8.27 12.74
N ALA A 279 -13.31 -7.19 13.23
CA ALA A 279 -14.76 -7.08 13.23
C ALA A 279 -15.32 -7.17 11.81
N MET A 280 -16.44 -7.88 11.62
CA MET A 280 -17.06 -8.06 10.30
C MET A 280 -17.37 -6.74 9.56
N PRO A 281 -17.81 -5.64 10.22
CA PRO A 281 -17.95 -4.34 9.55
C PRO A 281 -16.64 -3.79 8.97
N LYS A 282 -15.49 -4.04 9.61
CA LYS A 282 -14.18 -3.64 9.06
C LYS A 282 -13.84 -4.43 7.79
N ILE A 283 -14.23 -5.71 7.73
CA ILE A 283 -14.05 -6.55 6.54
C ILE A 283 -14.88 -5.98 5.38
N ILE A 284 -16.15 -5.67 5.61
CA ILE A 284 -17.01 -5.03 4.59
C ILE A 284 -16.39 -3.69 4.15
N GLY A 285 -15.94 -2.85 5.08
CA GLY A 285 -15.27 -1.59 4.77
C GLY A 285 -14.02 -1.76 3.89
N ASN A 286 -13.20 -2.77 4.16
CA ASN A 286 -12.05 -3.12 3.30
C ASN A 286 -12.48 -3.58 1.91
N CYS A 287 -13.49 -4.44 1.82
CA CYS A 287 -14.00 -4.91 0.53
C CYS A 287 -14.55 -3.75 -0.30
N VAL A 288 -15.32 -2.83 0.30
CA VAL A 288 -15.79 -1.61 -0.36
C VAL A 288 -14.60 -0.75 -0.82
N SER A 289 -13.62 -0.53 0.05
CA SER A 289 -12.45 0.31 -0.26
C SER A 289 -11.63 -0.25 -1.42
N ILE A 290 -11.33 -1.55 -1.40
CA ILE A 290 -10.61 -2.23 -2.48
C ILE A 290 -11.43 -2.21 -3.78
N LEU A 291 -12.74 -2.39 -3.70
CA LEU A 291 -13.62 -2.36 -4.86
C LEU A 291 -13.63 -0.96 -5.52
N VAL A 292 -13.74 0.10 -4.72
CA VAL A 292 -13.67 1.49 -5.19
C VAL A 292 -12.31 1.78 -5.84
N LEU A 293 -11.21 1.44 -5.16
CA LEU A 293 -9.85 1.58 -5.71
C LEU A 293 -9.71 0.82 -7.04
N SER A 294 -10.17 -0.43 -7.09
CA SER A 294 -10.10 -1.28 -8.28
C SER A 294 -10.89 -0.71 -9.46
N SER A 295 -12.09 -0.18 -9.20
CA SER A 295 -12.94 0.43 -10.22
C SER A 295 -12.36 1.74 -10.80
N ALA A 296 -11.57 2.47 -10.02
CA ALA A 296 -10.97 3.73 -10.43
C ALA A 296 -9.59 3.55 -11.11
N LEU A 297 -8.94 2.38 -10.99
CA LEU A 297 -7.63 2.11 -11.60
C LEU A 297 -7.60 2.24 -13.12
N PRO A 298 -8.58 1.73 -13.90
CA PRO A 298 -8.59 1.91 -15.36
C PRO A 298 -8.72 3.37 -15.74
N VAL A 299 -9.53 4.13 -15.00
CA VAL A 299 -9.72 5.57 -15.21
C VAL A 299 -8.41 6.31 -14.93
N MET A 300 -7.76 6.02 -13.80
CA MET A 300 -6.45 6.58 -13.44
C MET A 300 -5.37 6.26 -14.49
N SER A 301 -5.29 5.01 -14.94
CA SER A 301 -4.29 4.57 -15.94
C SER A 301 -4.45 5.33 -17.25
N ARG A 302 -5.70 5.59 -17.67
CA ARG A 302 -6.01 6.38 -18.85
C ARG A 302 -5.73 7.86 -18.64
N THR A 303 -6.14 8.44 -17.50
CA THR A 303 -5.92 9.88 -17.23
C THR A 303 -4.44 10.21 -17.18
N LEU A 304 -3.63 9.35 -16.55
CA LEU A 304 -2.17 9.46 -16.48
C LEU A 304 -1.47 9.25 -17.83
N GLY A 305 -2.16 8.71 -18.84
CA GLY A 305 -1.60 8.42 -20.15
C GLY A 305 -0.68 7.20 -20.18
N ILE A 306 -0.79 6.31 -19.20
CA ILE A 306 -0.01 5.06 -19.13
C ILE A 306 -0.52 4.06 -20.16
N THR A 307 -1.85 4.02 -20.35
CA THR A 307 -2.48 3.22 -21.39
C THR A 307 -3.51 4.04 -22.15
N ARG A 308 -3.51 3.89 -23.48
CA ARG A 308 -4.56 4.42 -24.37
C ARG A 308 -5.66 3.40 -24.66
N PHE A 309 -5.60 2.22 -24.05
CA PHE A 309 -6.66 1.22 -24.16
C PHE A 309 -7.99 1.84 -23.72
N ASP A 310 -9.03 1.64 -24.53
CA ASP A 310 -10.39 2.02 -24.20
C ASP A 310 -11.00 1.03 -23.19
N LEU A 311 -10.37 0.96 -22.02
CA LEU A 311 -10.80 0.21 -20.85
C LEU A 311 -12.05 0.84 -20.22
N LEU A 312 -12.39 2.06 -20.64
CA LEU A 312 -13.47 2.83 -20.06
C LEU A 312 -14.84 2.41 -20.60
N GLY A 313 -15.03 1.87 -21.82
CA GLY A 313 -16.41 1.63 -22.29
C GLY A 313 -17.34 2.84 -22.05
N ASP A 314 -18.49 2.67 -21.40
CA ASP A 314 -19.41 3.76 -21.06
C ASP A 314 -18.90 4.74 -19.96
N PHE A 315 -17.81 4.39 -19.26
CA PHE A 315 -17.12 5.31 -18.35
C PHE A 315 -16.51 6.51 -19.10
N GLY A 316 -16.36 6.44 -20.43
CA GLY A 316 -15.94 7.55 -21.27
C GLY A 316 -16.94 8.72 -21.33
N ARG A 317 -18.17 8.53 -20.81
CA ARG A 317 -19.19 9.58 -20.67
C ARG A 317 -19.01 10.46 -19.43
N PHE A 318 -17.98 10.25 -18.61
CA PHE A 318 -17.74 11.12 -17.47
C PHE A 318 -17.36 12.53 -17.94
N ASN A 319 -18.25 13.50 -17.74
CA ASN A 319 -18.08 14.91 -18.11
C ASN A 319 -16.75 15.51 -17.61
N TRP A 320 -16.22 15.03 -16.49
CA TRP A 320 -14.93 15.48 -15.94
C TRP A 320 -13.73 15.13 -16.85
N LEU A 321 -13.71 13.94 -17.47
CA LEU A 321 -12.61 13.52 -18.34
C LEU A 321 -12.49 14.37 -19.62
N GLY A 322 -13.57 15.08 -19.97
CA GLY A 322 -13.59 16.04 -21.07
C GLY A 322 -13.05 17.43 -20.71
N ASN A 323 -12.77 17.71 -19.43
CA ASN A 323 -12.25 18.99 -18.99
C ASN A 323 -10.71 18.97 -18.91
N PHE A 324 -10.09 19.72 -19.83
CA PHE A 324 -8.64 19.87 -19.93
C PHE A 324 -7.97 20.22 -18.60
N TYR A 325 -8.49 21.22 -17.89
CA TYR A 325 -7.89 21.72 -16.66
C TYR A 325 -7.87 20.66 -15.56
N ILE A 326 -8.93 19.86 -15.44
CA ILE A 326 -8.99 18.82 -14.41
C ILE A 326 -8.01 17.69 -14.74
N VAL A 327 -7.94 17.25 -16.00
CA VAL A 327 -7.01 16.19 -16.40
C VAL A 327 -5.55 16.63 -16.24
N VAL A 328 -5.20 17.85 -16.68
CA VAL A 328 -3.84 18.38 -16.53
C VAL A 328 -3.49 18.58 -15.06
N SER A 329 -4.39 19.16 -14.25
CA SER A 329 -4.14 19.35 -12.81
C SER A 329 -3.96 18.03 -12.07
N TYR A 330 -4.74 17.01 -12.40
CA TYR A 330 -4.61 15.65 -11.85
C TYR A 330 -3.23 15.06 -12.17
N ASN A 331 -2.83 15.09 -13.44
CA ASN A 331 -1.55 14.54 -13.89
C ASN A 331 -0.36 15.32 -13.30
N LEU A 332 -0.47 16.64 -13.26
CA LEU A 332 0.55 17.50 -12.67
C LEU A 332 0.71 17.22 -11.17
N LEU A 333 -0.39 17.09 -10.43
CA LEU A 333 -0.35 16.76 -9.01
C LEU A 333 0.29 15.39 -8.78
N PHE A 334 -0.09 14.39 -9.57
CA PHE A 334 0.52 13.06 -9.50
C PHE A 334 2.03 13.12 -9.74
N ALA A 335 2.47 13.79 -10.80
CA ALA A 335 3.87 13.92 -11.14
C ALA A 335 4.66 14.64 -10.04
N VAL A 336 4.17 15.80 -9.58
CA VAL A 336 4.83 16.59 -8.53
C VAL A 336 4.96 15.80 -7.22
N VAL A 337 3.87 15.19 -6.75
CA VAL A 337 3.88 14.45 -5.47
C VAL A 337 4.78 13.21 -5.57
N THR A 338 4.74 12.48 -6.69
CA THR A 338 5.58 11.30 -6.91
C THR A 338 7.07 11.67 -7.01
N THR A 339 7.40 12.74 -7.74
CA THR A 339 8.78 13.23 -7.86
C THR A 339 9.31 13.74 -6.53
N LEU A 340 8.51 14.51 -5.76
CA LEU A 340 8.90 14.96 -4.42
C LEU A 340 9.15 13.78 -3.47
N CYS A 341 8.31 12.75 -3.55
CA CYS A 341 8.50 11.51 -2.80
C CYS A 341 9.81 10.81 -3.17
N LEU A 342 10.09 10.64 -4.46
CA LEU A 342 11.33 10.04 -4.95
C LEU A 342 12.56 10.83 -4.51
N ILE A 343 12.56 12.14 -4.70
CA ILE A 343 13.68 13.02 -4.29
C ILE A 343 13.90 12.88 -2.79
N ARG A 344 12.86 13.00 -1.96
CA ARG A 344 13.01 12.88 -0.51
C ARG A 344 13.60 11.53 -0.09
N LYS A 345 13.14 10.43 -0.69
CA LYS A 345 13.64 9.08 -0.39
C LYS A 345 15.06 8.85 -0.88
N PHE A 346 15.37 9.29 -2.09
CA PHE A 346 16.72 9.18 -2.63
C PHE A 346 17.70 10.06 -1.87
N THR A 347 17.34 11.32 -1.60
CA THR A 347 18.14 12.23 -0.77
C THR A 347 18.33 11.69 0.65
N SER A 348 17.33 11.07 1.28
CA SER A 348 17.51 10.46 2.61
C SER A 348 18.46 9.26 2.56
N ALA A 349 18.32 8.38 1.56
CA ALA A 349 19.19 7.22 1.41
C ALA A 349 20.65 7.63 1.15
N VAL A 350 20.87 8.58 0.24
CA VAL A 350 22.20 9.13 -0.05
C VAL A 350 22.78 9.84 1.18
N ARG A 351 21.98 10.60 1.91
CA ARG A 351 22.41 11.27 3.15
C ARG A 351 22.83 10.26 4.23
N GLU A 352 22.09 9.17 4.42
CA GLU A 352 22.44 8.13 5.37
C GLU A 352 23.75 7.42 5.00
N GLU A 353 23.92 7.07 3.71
CA GLU A 353 25.18 6.47 3.25
C GLU A 353 26.37 7.44 3.36
N LEU A 354 26.15 8.73 3.07
CA LEU A 354 27.19 9.75 3.21
C LEU A 354 27.59 9.94 4.69
N LEU A 355 26.61 9.95 5.62
CA LEU A 355 26.87 10.03 7.06
C LEU A 355 27.64 8.82 7.59
N LYS A 356 27.33 7.63 7.07
CA LYS A 356 28.08 6.40 7.36
C LYS A 356 29.50 6.44 6.81
N ALA A 357 29.67 6.87 5.55
CA ALA A 357 30.97 6.99 4.91
C ALA A 357 31.86 8.06 5.57
N LEU A 358 31.27 9.14 6.09
CA LEU A 358 31.96 10.16 6.89
C LEU A 358 32.27 9.72 8.33
N GLY A 359 31.86 8.51 8.74
CA GLY A 359 32.15 7.96 10.07
C GLY A 359 31.42 8.63 11.22
N LEU A 360 30.45 9.52 10.95
CA LEU A 360 29.73 10.28 11.97
C LEU A 360 28.76 9.43 12.81
N ASP A 361 28.36 8.26 12.31
CA ASP A 361 27.57 7.27 13.07
C ASP A 361 28.32 6.76 14.31
N LYS A 362 29.67 6.65 14.25
CA LYS A 362 30.50 6.24 15.40
C LYS A 362 30.53 7.32 16.50
N LEU A 363 30.38 8.59 16.13
CA LEU A 363 30.32 9.71 17.08
C LEU A 363 29.00 9.70 17.85
N GLN A 364 27.85 9.54 17.18
CA GLN A 364 26.54 9.50 17.84
C GLN A 364 26.38 8.29 18.78
N LEU A 365 26.89 7.12 18.39
CA LEU A 365 26.89 5.94 19.27
C LEU A 365 27.81 6.15 20.49
N SER A 366 28.95 6.82 20.31
CA SER A 366 29.87 7.14 21.41
C SER A 366 29.31 8.16 22.40
N THR A 367 28.49 9.11 21.93
CA THR A 367 27.81 10.08 22.80
C THR A 367 26.71 9.40 23.61
N SER A 368 25.88 8.57 22.97
CA SER A 368 24.82 7.82 23.65
C SER A 368 25.36 6.84 24.69
N LYS A 369 26.48 6.15 24.40
CA LYS A 369 27.14 5.26 25.38
C LYS A 369 27.74 6.03 26.56
N LYS A 370 28.39 7.18 26.31
CA LYS A 370 28.92 8.06 27.37
C LYS A 370 27.83 8.70 28.22
N ASP A 371 26.68 9.00 27.64
CA ASP A 371 25.54 9.55 28.36
C ASP A 371 24.85 8.47 29.21
N ALA A 372 24.75 7.23 28.71
CA ALA A 372 24.28 6.08 29.49
C ALA A 372 25.25 5.73 30.65
N GLU A 373 26.57 5.79 30.45
CA GLU A 373 27.58 5.60 31.49
C GLU A 373 27.58 6.74 32.53
N LYS A 374 27.38 8.00 32.11
CA LYS A 374 27.25 9.14 33.03
C LYS A 374 25.99 9.05 33.89
N VAL A 375 24.88 8.58 33.33
CA VAL A 375 23.64 8.36 34.09
C VAL A 375 23.82 7.22 35.11
N LEU A 376 24.53 6.15 34.75
CA LEU A 376 24.82 5.04 35.68
C LEU A 376 25.78 5.45 36.81
N HIS A 377 26.81 6.24 36.51
CA HIS A 377 27.76 6.74 37.51
C HIS A 377 27.17 7.85 38.41
N SER A 378 26.22 8.64 37.94
CA SER A 378 25.54 9.65 38.76
C SER A 378 24.51 9.06 39.72
N ALA A 379 23.94 7.89 39.43
CA ALA A 379 22.95 7.24 40.29
C ALA A 379 23.55 6.56 41.53
N ASN A 380 24.84 6.20 41.51
CA ASN A 380 25.55 5.55 42.63
C ASN A 380 26.31 6.53 43.56
N GLY A 381 26.20 7.84 43.34
CA GLY A 381 27.02 8.85 44.03
C GLY A 381 26.42 9.52 45.27
N HIS A 382 25.16 9.28 45.63
CA HIS A 382 24.52 9.96 46.75
C HIS A 382 23.87 9.00 47.75
N GLN A 383 24.69 8.51 48.69
CA GLN A 383 24.28 8.32 50.09
C GLN A 383 25.51 8.01 50.96
N LYS A 384 26.04 9.05 51.61
CA LYS A 384 26.72 9.02 52.92
C LYS A 384 27.16 10.43 53.28
N ALA A 385 26.39 11.11 54.13
CA ALA A 385 26.89 12.07 55.13
C ALA A 385 25.70 12.60 55.95
N PHE A 386 25.68 12.17 57.22
CA PHE A 386 25.00 12.69 58.41
C PHE A 386 23.47 12.76 58.45
#